data_AF-G4CPK6-F1
#
_entry.id   AF-G4CPK6-F1
#
_cell.length_a   1.000
_cell.length_b   1.000
_cell.length_c   1.000
_cell.angle_alpha   90.00
_cell.angle_beta   90.00
_cell.angle_gamma   90.00
#
_symmetry.space_group_name_H-M   'P 1'
#
loop_
_entity.id
_entity.type
_entity.pdbx_description
1 polymer ?
#
loop_
_entity_poly.entity_id
_entity_poly.type
_entity_poly.pdbx_seq_one_letter_code
_entity_poly.pdbx_strand_id
1 'polypeptide(L)' 'MSVHFSSKTDLWATPQDFFDKLNAEFGFETDVCALPENAKCPVFYTPEVDGLKQTWGVYAG' A
#
# COMPACT_ATOMS: atom_id res chain seq x y z
N MET A 1 -13.73 13.03 -24.14
CA MET A 1 -13.57 13.48 -22.74
C MET A 1 -12.18 13.09 -22.28
N SER A 2 -11.23 14.02 -22.28
CA SER A 2 -9.88 13.77 -21.80
C SER A 2 -9.84 13.98 -20.30
N VAL A 3 -9.78 12.88 -19.54
CA VAL A 3 -9.64 12.93 -18.08
C VAL A 3 -8.16 13.20 -17.76
N HIS A 4 -7.86 14.44 -17.35
CA HIS A 4 -6.57 14.79 -16.77
C HIS A 4 -6.72 14.75 -15.25
N PHE A 5 -6.47 13.59 -14.62
CA PHE A 5 -6.35 13.51 -13.17
C PHE A 5 -4.97 14.04 -12.77
N SER A 6 -4.85 15.36 -12.58
CA SER A 6 -3.74 15.92 -11.83
C SER A 6 -4.13 15.90 -10.35
N SER A 7 -3.56 14.96 -9.60
CA SER A 7 -3.69 14.96 -8.14
C SER A 7 -2.75 16.02 -7.57
N LYS A 8 -3.23 16.84 -6.64
CA LYS A 8 -2.42 17.87 -5.95
C LYS A 8 -1.40 17.28 -4.97
N THR A 9 -1.44 15.96 -4.78
CA THR A 9 -0.61 15.20 -3.85
C THR A 9 -0.18 13.89 -4.50
N ASP A 10 1.07 13.48 -4.24
CA ASP A 10 1.60 12.18 -4.63
C ASP A 10 0.99 11.00 -3.82
N LEU A 11 0.12 11.31 -2.85
CA LEU A 11 -0.62 10.35 -2.03
C LEU A 11 -1.82 9.78 -2.80
N TRP A 12 -1.57 8.80 -3.67
CA TRP A 12 -2.63 8.05 -4.34
C TRP A 12 -2.71 6.62 -3.79
N ALA A 13 -3.69 6.38 -2.93
CA ALA A 13 -3.92 5.06 -2.34
C ALA A 13 -4.73 4.17 -3.27
N THR A 14 -4.42 2.86 -3.27
CA THR A 14 -5.23 1.85 -3.95
C THR A 14 -6.67 1.88 -3.40
N PRO A 15 -7.71 1.93 -4.26
CA PRO A 15 -9.10 1.81 -3.81
C PRO A 15 -9.30 0.56 -2.96
N GLN A 16 -10.03 0.68 -1.84
CA GLN A 16 -10.16 -0.41 -0.88
C GLN A 16 -10.74 -1.68 -1.51
N ASP A 17 -11.84 -1.56 -2.25
CA ASP A 17 -12.49 -2.72 -2.89
C ASP A 17 -11.60 -3.46 -3.90
N PHE A 18 -10.65 -2.75 -4.53
CA PHE A 18 -9.70 -3.37 -5.45
C PHE A 18 -8.59 -4.09 -4.69
N PHE A 19 -8.06 -3.44 -3.65
CA PHE A 19 -7.08 -4.05 -2.75
C PHE A 19 -7.65 -5.30 -2.08
N ASP A 20 -8.87 -5.26 -1.55
CA ASP A 20 -9.47 -6.37 -0.81
C ASP A 20 -9.60 -7.65 -1.65
N LYS A 21 -9.91 -7.51 -2.94
CA LYS A 21 -9.97 -8.64 -3.88
C LYS A 21 -8.61 -9.31 -4.06
N LEU A 22 -7.56 -8.49 -4.22
CA LEU A 22 -6.20 -8.99 -4.34
C LEU A 22 -5.71 -9.56 -3.01
N ASN A 23 -6.04 -8.92 -1.90
CA ASN A 23 -5.66 -9.36 -0.58
C ASN A 23 -6.31 -10.70 -0.22
N ALA A 24 -7.55 -10.94 -0.65
CA ALA A 24 -8.20 -12.23 -0.51
C ALA A 24 -7.50 -13.35 -1.31
N GLU A 25 -6.83 -13.03 -2.42
CA GLU A 25 -6.11 -13.99 -3.27
C GLU A 25 -4.67 -14.23 -2.80
N PHE A 26 -3.96 -13.16 -2.42
CA PHE A 26 -2.53 -13.19 -2.14
C PHE A 26 -2.17 -13.10 -0.64
N GLY A 27 -3.09 -12.64 0.21
CA GLY A 27 -2.87 -12.50 1.65
C GLY A 27 -1.72 -11.55 1.99
N PHE A 28 -1.79 -10.30 1.56
CA PHE A 28 -0.74 -9.32 1.84
C PHE A 28 -0.63 -9.02 3.33
N GLU A 29 0.61 -9.04 3.84
CA GLU A 29 0.90 -8.81 5.26
C GLU A 29 1.47 -7.42 5.54
N THR A 30 2.13 -6.80 4.56
CA THR A 30 2.86 -5.53 4.73
C THR A 30 2.50 -4.53 3.63
N ASP A 31 2.19 -3.30 4.03
CA ASP A 31 1.97 -2.15 3.14
C ASP A 31 3.16 -1.20 3.22
N VAL A 32 4.00 -1.23 2.19
CA VAL A 32 5.36 -0.66 2.25
C VAL A 32 5.40 0.85 2.04
N CYS A 33 4.27 1.47 1.72
CA CYS A 33 4.15 2.90 1.47
C CYS A 33 2.73 3.37 1.80
N ALA A 34 2.49 3.63 3.09
CA ALA A 34 1.18 4.06 3.57
C ALA A 34 1.27 5.02 4.76
N LEU A 35 0.22 5.80 4.94
CA LEU A 35 -0.08 6.54 6.15
C LEU A 35 -1.04 5.74 7.04
N PRO A 36 -1.10 6.01 8.36
CA PRO A 36 -2.03 5.32 9.25
C PRO A 36 -3.50 5.40 8.81
N GLU A 37 -3.86 6.47 8.09
CA GLU A 37 -5.22 6.70 7.57
C GLU A 37 -5.55 5.93 6.28
N ASN A 38 -4.54 5.45 5.54
CA ASN A 38 -4.75 4.80 4.24
C ASN A 38 -4.11 3.39 4.13
N ALA A 39 -3.47 2.92 5.20
CA ALA A 39 -2.82 1.62 5.28
C ALA A 39 -3.77 0.49 4.92
N LYS A 40 -3.28 -0.41 4.06
CA LYS A 40 -4.02 -1.58 3.57
C LYS A 40 -3.71 -2.85 4.33
N CYS A 41 -2.59 -2.87 5.04
CA CYS A 41 -2.12 -3.98 5.86
C CYS A 41 -1.92 -3.53 7.32
N PRO A 42 -2.01 -4.45 8.30
CA PRO A 42 -1.74 -4.14 9.70
C PRO A 42 -0.29 -3.67 9.94
N VAL A 43 0.66 -4.24 9.19
CA VAL A 43 2.05 -3.77 9.15
C VAL A 43 2.20 -2.80 7.99
N PHE A 44 2.67 -1.60 8.25
CA PHE A 44 2.89 -0.61 7.20
C PHE A 44 4.06 0.32 7.49
N TYR A 45 4.61 0.93 6.44
CA TYR A 45 5.72 1.88 6.53
C TYR A 45 5.26 3.28 6.08
N THR A 46 5.44 4.25 6.98
CA THR A 46 5.19 5.66 6.70
C THR A 46 6.28 6.25 5.82
N PRO A 47 6.06 7.41 5.18
CA PRO A 47 7.11 8.08 4.39
C PRO A 47 8.40 8.37 5.16
N GLU A 48 8.34 8.42 6.49
CA GLU A 48 9.50 8.57 7.38
C GLU A 48 10.35 7.30 7.48
N VAL A 49 9.77 6.15 7.14
CA VAL A 49 10.40 4.84 7.13
C VAL A 49 10.68 4.44 5.68
N ASP A 50 11.96 4.25 5.35
CA ASP A 50 12.34 3.78 4.02
C ASP A 50 11.90 2.32 3.83
N GLY A 51 10.72 2.14 3.24
CA GLY A 51 10.12 0.83 3.01
C GLY A 51 11.04 -0.10 2.23
N LEU A 52 11.84 0.41 1.27
CA LEU A 52 12.74 -0.41 0.46
C LEU A 52 13.92 -1.01 1.24
N LYS A 53 14.22 -0.47 2.43
CA LYS A 53 15.24 -1.00 3.34
C LYS A 53 14.70 -2.00 4.35
N GLN A 54 13.39 -2.21 4.38
CA GLN A 54 12.76 -3.12 5.32
C GLN A 54 12.71 -4.54 4.78
N THR A 55 12.64 -5.51 5.69
CA THR A 55 12.34 -6.90 5.34
C THR A 55 10.84 -7.06 5.11
N TRP A 56 10.44 -7.42 3.90
CA TRP A 56 9.03 -7.56 3.51
C TRP A 56 8.59 -9.01 3.72
N GLY A 57 8.26 -9.31 4.98
CA GLY A 57 7.91 -10.66 5.40
C GLY A 57 9.11 -11.61 5.45
N VAL A 58 8.92 -12.74 6.14
CA VAL A 58 9.84 -13.88 6.13
C VAL A 58 9.20 -14.93 5.25
N TYR A 59 9.63 -15.06 3.98
CA TYR A 59 9.28 -16.22 3.17
C TYR A 59 9.92 -17.46 3.81
N ALA A 60 9.17 -18.13 4.69
CA ALA A 60 9.50 -19.47 5.15
C ALA A 60 9.06 -20.45 4.06
N GLY A 61 9.90 -20.60 3.02
CA GLY A 61 9.92 -21.71 2.06
C GLY A 61 8.60 -22.27 1.56
#